data_AF-A0A2Z5UNQ2-F1
#
_entry.id   AF-A0A2Z5UNQ2-F1
#
_cell.length_a   1.000
_cell.length_b   1.000
_cell.length_c   1.000
_cell.angle_alpha   90.00
_cell.angle_beta   90.00
_cell.angle_gamma   90.00
#
_symmetry.space_group_name_H-M   'P 1'
#
loop_
_entity.id
_entity.type
_entity.pdbx_description
1 polymer ?
#
loop_
_entity_poly.entity_id
_entity_poly.type
_entity_poly.pdbx_seq_one_letter_code
_entity_poly.pdbx_strand_id
1 'polypeptide(L)'
;MGGWSASAWLYFRDGSGAAPRGIGASSQLGSSQGGVRMAYGFGAAGRLRAYARTTIAFEQPRQRDAAFGLAFAPIADMPVDVAIEQRVAAGRDGRTALAAMASGGVADVRLPAGFRLDAYAQAGVVGAHRRDAFADGAVVVDRGLGREGASLRFGLLAAGAVQPGAARVDVGPRLTLRLPDVGQGGRIALDWRQRVAGDARPTSGLALTLAADF
;
A
#
# COMPACT_ATOMS: atom_id res chain seq x y z
N MET A 1 14.95 4.97 -16.13
CA MET A 1 14.97 6.12 -17.05
C MET A 1 14.04 7.19 -16.50
N GLY A 2 14.33 8.47 -16.75
CA GLY A 2 13.38 9.54 -16.48
C GLY A 2 12.13 9.40 -17.34
N GLY A 3 10.96 9.74 -16.80
CA GLY A 3 9.69 9.49 -17.46
C GLY A 3 8.51 9.48 -16.51
N TRP A 4 7.32 9.32 -17.09
CA TRP A 4 6.08 9.16 -16.34
C TRP A 4 5.91 7.71 -15.87
N SER A 5 5.28 7.58 -14.71
CA SER A 5 4.77 6.30 -14.18
C SER A 5 3.45 6.57 -13.47
N ALA A 6 2.50 5.65 -13.60
CA ALA A 6 1.27 5.69 -12.83
C ALA A 6 0.96 4.32 -12.22
N SER A 7 0.27 4.35 -11.09
CA SER A 7 -0.21 3.16 -10.40
C SER A 7 -1.60 3.43 -9.87
N ALA A 8 -2.46 2.42 -9.94
CA ALA A 8 -3.82 2.50 -9.43
C ALA A 8 -4.15 1.21 -8.66
N TRP A 9 -4.90 1.35 -7.59
CA TRP A 9 -5.36 0.20 -6.81
C TRP A 9 -6.76 0.41 -6.23
N LEU A 10 -7.43 -0.72 -6.02
CA LEU A 10 -8.65 -0.85 -5.24
C LEU A 10 -8.45 -1.99 -4.24
N TYR A 11 -8.84 -1.75 -3.00
CA TYR A 11 -8.76 -2.70 -1.90
C TYR A 11 -10.13 -2.75 -1.23
N PHE A 12 -10.73 -3.93 -1.23
CA PHE A 12 -12.01 -4.20 -0.56
C PHE A 12 -11.76 -5.18 0.57
N ARG A 13 -12.31 -4.92 1.74
CA ARG A 13 -12.19 -5.79 2.90
C ARG A 13 -13.54 -6.04 3.54
N ASP A 14 -13.83 -7.29 3.84
CA ASP A 14 -15.01 -7.65 4.60
C ASP A 14 -14.99 -7.04 6.00
N GLY A 15 -16.17 -6.69 6.53
CA GLY A 15 -16.31 -6.05 7.83
C GLY A 15 -15.81 -4.61 7.90
N SER A 16 -15.58 -3.94 6.77
CA SER A 16 -15.15 -2.55 6.71
C SER A 16 -16.25 -1.53 7.04
N GLY A 17 -17.50 -1.97 7.20
CA GLY A 17 -18.69 -1.15 7.49
C GLY A 17 -18.53 -0.16 8.65
N ALA A 18 -19.29 0.95 8.56
CA ALA A 18 -19.19 2.15 9.38
C ALA A 18 -18.99 1.85 10.88
N ALA A 19 -17.80 2.19 11.40
CA ALA A 19 -17.57 2.24 12.83
C ALA A 19 -18.62 3.14 13.51
N PRO A 20 -19.06 2.84 14.75
CA PRO A 20 -19.99 3.70 15.47
C PRO A 20 -19.45 5.14 15.51
N ARG A 21 -20.30 6.11 15.15
CA ARG A 21 -20.01 7.54 15.33
C ARG A 21 -19.94 7.83 16.83
N GLY A 22 -18.77 7.65 17.42
CA GLY A 22 -18.45 7.99 18.80
C GLY A 22 -17.08 8.66 18.82
N ILE A 23 -16.95 9.72 19.62
CA ILE A 23 -15.68 10.42 19.84
C ILE A 23 -14.73 9.42 20.53
N GLY A 24 -13.83 8.87 19.73
CA GLY A 24 -13.03 7.67 20.01
C GLY A 24 -12.88 6.79 18.76
N ALA A 25 -12.92 7.38 17.56
CA ALA A 25 -13.01 6.71 16.28
C ALA A 25 -11.92 5.64 16.14
N SER A 26 -12.32 4.37 16.27
CA SER A 26 -11.47 3.22 16.03
C SER A 26 -10.86 3.36 14.65
N SER A 27 -9.54 3.46 14.59
CA SER A 27 -8.81 3.74 13.36
C SER A 27 -9.09 2.65 12.31
N GLN A 28 -9.47 3.10 11.10
CA GLN A 28 -9.82 2.31 9.92
C GLN A 28 -8.57 1.76 9.20
N LEU A 29 -7.54 1.42 9.97
CA LEU A 29 -6.28 0.90 9.42
C LEU A 29 -6.55 -0.47 8.77
N GLY A 30 -6.49 -0.50 7.44
CA GLY A 30 -6.82 -1.67 6.63
C GLY A 30 -8.30 -1.84 6.29
N SER A 31 -9.11 -0.78 6.32
CA SER A 31 -10.46 -0.76 5.72
C SER A 31 -10.42 -0.63 4.19
N SER A 32 -11.58 -0.69 3.53
CA SER A 32 -11.62 -0.63 2.06
C SER A 32 -11.23 0.76 1.55
N GLN A 33 -10.41 0.78 0.51
CA GLN A 33 -9.86 2.02 -0.04
C GLN A 33 -9.50 1.87 -1.51
N GLY A 34 -9.43 3.00 -2.20
CA GLY A 34 -8.89 3.09 -3.55
C GLY A 34 -7.89 4.22 -3.66
N GLY A 35 -6.99 4.13 -4.63
CA GLY A 35 -6.04 5.20 -4.86
C GLY A 35 -5.38 5.16 -6.23
N VAL A 36 -4.81 6.30 -6.58
CA VAL A 36 -3.99 6.50 -7.77
C VAL A 36 -2.75 7.28 -7.37
N ARG A 37 -1.60 6.91 -7.91
CA ARG A 37 -0.35 7.66 -7.77
C ARG A 37 0.30 7.83 -9.15
N MET A 38 0.67 9.06 -9.46
CA MET A 38 1.42 9.44 -10.66
C MET A 38 2.77 10.02 -10.24
N ALA A 39 3.84 9.67 -10.95
CA ALA A 39 5.16 10.22 -10.71
C ALA A 39 5.90 10.52 -12.01
N TYR A 40 6.71 11.57 -11.98
CA TYR A 40 7.64 11.95 -13.03
C TYR A 40 9.08 11.87 -12.49
N GLY A 41 9.89 10.99 -13.09
CA GLY A 41 11.30 10.85 -12.75
C GLY A 41 12.17 11.82 -13.53
N PHE A 42 12.99 12.59 -12.81
CA PHE A 42 13.93 13.55 -13.38
C PHE A 42 15.28 12.91 -13.72
N GLY A 43 15.88 13.38 -14.82
CA GLY A 43 17.19 12.94 -15.30
C GLY A 43 17.19 11.51 -15.84
N ALA A 44 18.32 11.08 -16.40
CA ALA A 44 18.45 9.77 -17.02
C ALA A 44 18.21 8.61 -16.03
N ALA A 45 18.67 8.77 -14.78
CA ALA A 45 18.52 7.75 -13.74
C ALA A 45 17.11 7.71 -13.12
N GLY A 46 16.32 8.80 -13.23
CA GLY A 46 14.97 8.86 -12.63
C GLY A 46 14.96 8.73 -11.11
N ARG A 47 16.07 9.00 -10.42
CA ARG A 47 16.23 8.80 -8.96
C ARG A 47 15.51 9.85 -8.14
N LEU A 48 15.43 11.09 -8.63
CA LEU A 48 14.59 12.14 -8.08
C LEU A 48 13.26 12.12 -8.82
N ARG A 49 12.14 12.12 -8.10
CA ARG A 49 10.80 11.98 -8.68
C ARG A 49 9.86 12.98 -8.04
N ALA A 50 9.14 13.75 -8.84
CA ALA A 50 7.95 14.46 -8.37
C ALA A 50 6.76 13.50 -8.47
N TYR A 51 5.88 13.49 -7.48
CA TYR A 51 4.70 12.64 -7.53
C TYR A 51 3.48 13.32 -6.93
N ALA A 52 2.32 12.85 -7.36
CA ALA A 52 1.04 13.17 -6.77
C ALA A 52 0.27 11.86 -6.54
N ARG A 53 -0.49 11.79 -5.45
CA ARG A 53 -1.36 10.67 -5.12
C ARG A 53 -2.69 11.13 -4.58
N THR A 54 -3.72 10.36 -4.84
CA THR A 54 -5.04 10.51 -4.24
C THR A 54 -5.46 9.18 -3.65
N THR A 55 -6.10 9.21 -2.50
CA THR A 55 -6.62 8.02 -1.82
C THR A 55 -7.99 8.35 -1.23
N ILE A 56 -8.90 7.39 -1.32
CA ILE A 56 -10.24 7.49 -0.76
C ILE A 56 -10.50 6.26 0.11
N ALA A 57 -11.02 6.48 1.33
CA ALA A 57 -11.62 5.44 2.14
C ALA A 57 -13.10 5.29 1.74
N PHE A 58 -13.54 4.08 1.41
CA PHE A 58 -14.90 3.90 0.87
C PHE A 58 -15.99 4.06 1.93
N GLU A 59 -15.67 3.83 3.20
CA GLU A 59 -16.64 3.97 4.29
C GLU A 59 -16.68 5.38 4.87
N GLN A 60 -15.66 6.19 4.56
CA GLN A 60 -15.67 7.62 4.81
C GLN A 60 -15.30 8.36 3.52
N PRO A 61 -16.19 8.41 2.50
CA PRO A 61 -15.90 9.09 1.22
C PRO A 61 -15.60 10.59 1.34
N ARG A 62 -15.89 11.18 2.51
CA ARG A 62 -15.55 12.57 2.86
C ARG A 62 -14.10 12.72 3.36
N GLN A 63 -13.48 11.62 3.78
CA GLN A 63 -12.05 11.51 4.09
C GLN A 63 -11.33 11.10 2.79
N ARG A 64 -11.06 12.10 1.95
CA ARG A 64 -10.20 11.95 0.78
C ARG A 64 -8.88 12.63 1.09
N ASP A 65 -7.80 11.92 0.81
CA ASP A 65 -6.45 12.42 1.02
C ASP A 65 -5.80 12.59 -0.34
N ALA A 66 -5.48 13.82 -0.68
CA ALA A 66 -4.59 14.13 -1.79
C ALA A 66 -3.21 14.45 -1.23
N ALA A 67 -2.15 14.06 -1.92
CA ALA A 67 -0.80 14.45 -1.55
C ALA A 67 0.06 14.65 -2.79
N PHE A 68 1.03 15.54 -2.69
CA PHE A 68 2.07 15.70 -3.70
C PHE A 68 3.41 15.93 -3.02
N GLY A 69 4.48 15.52 -3.67
CA GLY A 69 5.79 15.53 -3.02
C GLY A 69 6.94 15.17 -3.95
N LEU A 70 8.10 15.07 -3.31
CA LEU A 70 9.34 14.62 -3.94
C LEU A 70 9.77 13.32 -3.28
N ALA A 71 10.22 12.37 -4.10
CA ALA A 71 10.86 11.13 -3.66
C ALA A 71 12.27 11.05 -4.27
N PHE A 72 13.21 10.51 -3.50
CA PHE A 72 14.59 10.37 -3.90
C PHE A 72 15.11 8.98 -3.52
N ALA A 73 15.68 8.26 -4.49
CA ALA A 73 16.42 7.02 -4.26
C ALA A 73 17.89 7.35 -3.96
N PRO A 74 18.37 7.30 -2.70
CA PRO A 74 19.70 7.78 -2.32
C PRO A 74 20.84 6.83 -2.72
N ILE A 75 20.55 5.55 -2.92
CA ILE A 75 21.53 4.53 -3.32
C ILE A 75 20.95 3.82 -4.55
N ALA A 76 21.72 3.71 -5.63
CA ALA A 76 21.23 3.19 -6.91
C ALA A 76 20.81 1.72 -6.84
N ASP A 77 21.55 0.91 -6.09
CA ASP A 77 21.36 -0.54 -6.00
C ASP A 77 20.48 -0.95 -4.80
N MET A 78 19.96 0.02 -4.04
CA MET A 78 19.08 -0.24 -2.91
C MET A 78 17.66 0.18 -3.27
N PRO A 79 16.65 -0.70 -3.11
CA PRO A 79 15.27 -0.39 -3.45
C PRO A 79 14.59 0.43 -2.33
N VAL A 80 15.18 1.57 -1.98
CA VAL A 80 14.71 2.46 -0.93
C VAL A 80 14.59 3.87 -1.50
N ASP A 81 13.47 4.51 -1.20
CA ASP A 81 13.17 5.90 -1.47
C ASP A 81 12.95 6.64 -0.15
N VAL A 82 13.47 7.87 -0.08
CA VAL A 82 13.08 8.85 0.93
C VAL A 82 12.19 9.91 0.29
N ALA A 83 11.13 10.32 0.98
CA ALA A 83 10.16 11.23 0.42
C ALA A 83 9.71 12.28 1.43
N ILE A 84 9.40 13.47 0.90
CA ILE A 84 8.69 14.53 1.60
C ILE A 84 7.43 14.82 0.80
N GLU A 85 6.27 14.78 1.45
CA GLU A 85 4.98 15.08 0.83
C GLU A 85 4.18 16.13 1.59
N GLN A 86 3.49 16.98 0.84
CA GLN A 86 2.41 17.81 1.35
C GLN A 86 1.11 17.03 1.19
N ARG A 87 0.51 16.63 2.31
CA ARG A 87 -0.86 16.11 2.35
C ARG A 87 -1.83 17.27 2.36
N VAL A 88 -2.88 17.17 1.57
CA VAL A 88 -3.93 18.16 1.40
C VAL A 88 -5.25 17.49 1.72
N ALA A 89 -5.98 18.09 2.65
CA ALA A 89 -7.33 17.68 2.97
C ALA A 89 -8.24 17.86 1.74
N ALA A 90 -8.79 16.76 1.21
CA ALA A 90 -9.84 16.81 0.19
C ALA A 90 -11.21 16.50 0.83
N GLY A 91 -11.57 17.26 1.87
CA GLY A 91 -12.82 17.11 2.61
C GLY A 91 -12.82 17.87 3.94
N ARG A 92 -13.97 17.92 4.63
CA ARG A 92 -14.11 18.66 5.91
C ARG A 92 -13.32 18.04 7.06
N ASP A 93 -13.01 16.75 6.98
CA ASP A 93 -12.36 15.97 8.04
C ASP A 93 -10.89 15.65 7.72
N GLY A 94 -10.38 16.11 6.56
CA GLY A 94 -9.00 15.91 6.16
C GLY A 94 -8.04 16.87 6.89
N ARG A 95 -6.77 16.48 6.99
CA ARG A 95 -5.72 17.32 7.59
C ARG A 95 -4.65 17.66 6.55
N THR A 96 -4.44 18.95 6.33
CA THR A 96 -3.28 19.44 5.59
C THR A 96 -2.04 19.36 6.47
N ALA A 97 -1.04 18.61 6.05
CA ALA A 97 0.18 18.38 6.82
C ALA A 97 1.36 18.01 5.93
N LEU A 98 2.56 18.46 6.29
CA LEU A 98 3.79 17.91 5.75
C LEU A 98 4.04 16.53 6.34
N ALA A 99 4.53 15.60 5.53
CA ALA A 99 5.01 14.31 5.97
C ALA A 99 6.39 14.03 5.40
N ALA A 100 7.19 13.28 6.15
CA ALA A 100 8.46 12.73 5.70
C ALA A 100 8.44 11.22 5.94
N MET A 101 8.92 10.45 4.98
CA MET A 101 8.90 8.99 5.04
C MET A 101 10.05 8.35 4.27
N ALA A 102 10.35 7.11 4.63
CA ALA A 102 11.17 6.20 3.84
C ALA A 102 10.30 4.99 3.46
N SER A 103 10.44 4.53 2.23
CA SER A 103 9.74 3.36 1.70
C SER A 103 10.69 2.52 0.87
N GLY A 104 10.48 1.22 0.86
CA GLY A 104 11.24 0.32 0.00
C GLY A 104 10.52 -0.99 -0.23
N GLY A 105 10.98 -1.73 -1.23
CA GLY A 105 10.38 -3.02 -1.53
C GLY A 105 11.05 -3.75 -2.68
N VAL A 106 10.77 -5.05 -2.75
CA VAL A 106 11.23 -5.95 -3.79
C VAL A 106 10.04 -6.68 -4.37
N ALA A 107 10.12 -7.01 -5.65
CA ALA A 107 9.07 -7.74 -6.35
C ALA A 107 9.67 -8.86 -7.19
N ASP A 108 8.92 -9.96 -7.32
CA ASP A 108 9.24 -11.16 -8.10
C ASP A 108 10.59 -11.82 -7.75
N VAL A 109 11.06 -11.67 -6.51
CA VAL A 109 12.33 -12.25 -6.05
C VAL A 109 12.25 -13.77 -6.11
N ARG A 110 13.20 -14.41 -6.81
CA ARG A 110 13.26 -15.87 -6.94
C ARG A 110 13.66 -16.51 -5.61
N LEU A 111 12.86 -17.47 -5.16
CA LEU A 111 13.17 -18.33 -4.04
C LEU A 111 13.32 -19.79 -4.52
N PRO A 112 13.94 -20.68 -3.72
CA PRO A 112 14.00 -22.11 -4.00
C PRO A 112 12.62 -22.72 -4.24
N ALA A 113 12.59 -23.89 -4.90
CA ALA A 113 11.36 -24.65 -5.16
C ALA A 113 10.27 -23.83 -5.87
N GLY A 114 10.64 -22.90 -6.76
CA GLY A 114 9.70 -22.15 -7.61
C GLY A 114 8.85 -21.11 -6.87
N PHE A 115 9.17 -20.81 -5.61
CA PHE A 115 8.54 -19.72 -4.88
C PHE A 115 9.04 -18.36 -5.37
N ARG A 116 8.20 -17.35 -5.19
CA ARG A 116 8.53 -15.94 -5.39
C ARG A 116 8.21 -15.14 -4.14
N LEU A 117 8.93 -14.06 -3.94
CA LEU A 117 8.71 -13.12 -2.85
C LEU A 117 8.47 -11.72 -3.38
N ASP A 118 7.38 -11.12 -2.89
CA ASP A 118 7.10 -9.69 -2.97
C ASP A 118 7.12 -9.14 -1.54
N ALA A 119 7.83 -8.06 -1.29
CA ALA A 119 7.87 -7.44 0.03
C ALA A 119 7.97 -5.92 -0.09
N TYR A 120 7.29 -5.20 0.78
CA TYR A 120 7.47 -3.77 0.92
C TYR A 120 7.36 -3.35 2.38
N ALA A 121 7.98 -2.23 2.72
CA ALA A 121 7.82 -1.56 4.00
C ALA A 121 7.96 -0.06 3.82
N GLN A 122 7.26 0.69 4.68
CA GLN A 122 7.41 2.13 4.79
C GLN A 122 7.26 2.58 6.24
N ALA A 123 7.89 3.70 6.56
CA ALA A 123 7.75 4.36 7.84
C ALA A 123 7.92 5.87 7.66
N GLY A 124 7.21 6.64 8.48
CA GLY A 124 7.27 8.08 8.38
C GLY A 124 6.58 8.79 9.52
N VAL A 125 6.51 10.12 9.39
CA VAL A 125 5.87 11.01 10.34
C VAL A 125 5.02 12.03 9.57
N VAL A 126 3.83 12.30 10.09
CA VAL A 126 2.92 13.32 9.56
C VAL A 126 2.79 14.46 10.56
N GLY A 127 2.95 15.70 10.08
CA GLY A 127 2.77 16.92 10.85
C GLY A 127 3.98 17.30 11.71
N ALA A 128 4.35 18.58 11.67
CA ALA A 128 5.44 19.11 12.50
C ALA A 128 5.06 19.27 13.99
N HIS A 129 3.78 19.57 14.27
CA HIS A 129 3.27 19.90 15.61
C HIS A 129 2.79 18.67 16.38
N ARG A 130 1.85 17.92 15.80
CA ARG A 130 1.50 16.56 16.25
C ARG A 130 2.18 15.61 15.30
N ARG A 131 3.32 15.06 15.74
CA ARG A 131 4.22 14.17 14.99
C ARG A 131 3.63 12.76 14.96
N ASP A 132 2.68 12.56 14.09
CA ASP A 132 1.95 11.30 13.98
C ASP A 132 2.81 10.31 13.20
N ALA A 133 3.59 9.51 13.93
CA ALA A 133 4.46 8.49 13.36
C ALA A 133 3.65 7.27 12.90
N PHE A 134 4.01 6.72 11.74
CA PHE A 134 3.37 5.53 11.18
C PHE A 134 4.40 4.60 10.56
N ALA A 135 4.04 3.31 10.46
CA ALA A 135 4.77 2.33 9.68
C ALA A 135 3.82 1.26 9.17
N ASP A 136 4.08 0.73 7.98
CA ASP A 136 3.38 -0.44 7.46
C ASP A 136 4.26 -1.23 6.48
N GLY A 137 3.83 -2.45 6.19
CA GLY A 137 4.50 -3.30 5.24
C GLY A 137 3.78 -4.62 5.03
N ALA A 138 4.18 -5.32 3.99
CA ALA A 138 3.71 -6.66 3.71
C ALA A 138 4.79 -7.51 3.07
N VAL A 139 4.69 -8.81 3.28
CA VAL A 139 5.48 -9.85 2.62
C VAL A 139 4.51 -10.89 2.07
N VAL A 140 4.70 -11.25 0.81
CA VAL A 140 3.98 -12.32 0.13
C VAL A 140 5.00 -13.31 -0.36
N VAL A 141 4.75 -14.59 -0.06
CA VAL A 141 5.52 -15.70 -0.63
C VAL A 141 4.55 -16.64 -1.31
N ASP A 142 4.68 -16.80 -2.62
CA ASP A 142 3.74 -17.57 -3.43
C ASP A 142 4.44 -18.44 -4.49
N ARG A 143 3.68 -19.38 -5.04
CA ARG A 143 4.13 -20.24 -6.14
C ARG A 143 3.05 -20.26 -7.23
N GLY A 144 3.49 -20.34 -8.48
CA GLY A 144 2.58 -20.49 -9.62
C GLY A 144 1.84 -21.83 -9.59
N LEU A 145 0.54 -21.80 -9.86
CA LEU A 145 -0.30 -22.99 -10.01
C LEU A 145 -0.36 -23.39 -11.48
N GLY A 146 0.25 -24.53 -11.83
CA GLY A 146 0.29 -25.05 -13.19
C GLY A 146 1.67 -24.96 -13.83
N ARG A 147 1.72 -24.63 -15.14
CA ARG A 147 2.97 -24.55 -15.90
C ARG A 147 3.80 -23.33 -15.51
N GLU A 148 5.08 -23.37 -15.85
CA GLU A 148 5.98 -22.24 -15.67
C GLU A 148 5.43 -20.99 -16.36
N GLY A 149 5.38 -19.86 -15.65
CA GLY A 149 4.70 -18.63 -16.13
C GLY A 149 3.20 -18.56 -15.84
N ALA A 150 2.61 -19.49 -15.07
CA ALA A 150 1.20 -19.43 -14.68
C ALA A 150 0.82 -18.07 -14.06
N SER A 151 -0.27 -17.51 -14.58
CA SER A 151 -0.86 -16.26 -14.10
C SER A 151 -1.45 -16.42 -12.70
N LEU A 152 -1.98 -17.61 -12.38
CA LEU A 152 -2.52 -17.93 -11.07
C LEU A 152 -1.43 -18.39 -10.11
N ARG A 153 -1.40 -17.81 -8.91
CA ARG A 153 -0.40 -18.05 -7.87
C ARG A 153 -1.06 -18.22 -6.52
N PHE A 154 -0.54 -19.12 -5.70
CA PHE A 154 -1.03 -19.36 -4.35
C PHE A 154 0.10 -19.33 -3.34
N GLY A 155 -0.16 -18.76 -2.17
CA GLY A 155 0.86 -18.53 -1.19
C GLY A 155 0.35 -18.00 0.13
N LEU A 156 1.26 -17.38 0.87
CA LEU A 156 1.00 -16.77 2.17
C LEU A 156 1.32 -15.27 2.11
N LEU A 157 0.56 -14.51 2.90
CA LEU A 157 0.72 -13.09 3.14
C LEU A 157 0.93 -12.87 4.63
N ALA A 158 1.87 -11.99 4.97
CA ALA A 158 1.97 -11.36 6.27
C ALA A 158 1.99 -9.84 6.04
N ALA A 159 1.21 -9.09 6.80
CA ALA A 159 1.18 -7.64 6.68
C ALA A 159 0.91 -6.98 8.03
N GLY A 160 1.55 -5.86 8.26
CA GLY A 160 1.42 -5.11 9.50
C GLY A 160 1.33 -3.61 9.23
N ALA A 161 0.65 -2.91 10.12
CA ALA A 161 0.59 -1.46 10.09
C ALA A 161 0.39 -0.91 11.51
N VAL A 162 0.96 0.26 11.78
CA VAL A 162 0.84 0.99 13.03
C VAL A 162 0.79 2.49 12.78
N GLN A 163 -0.07 3.19 13.51
CA GLN A 163 -0.19 4.64 13.56
C GLN A 163 -0.78 5.04 14.92
N PRO A 164 -0.88 6.34 15.27
CA PRO A 164 -1.46 6.74 16.55
C PRO A 164 -2.88 6.21 16.72
N GLY A 165 -3.11 5.45 17.79
CA GLY A 165 -4.41 4.87 18.12
C GLY A 165 -4.80 3.62 17.31
N ALA A 166 -3.90 3.03 16.52
CA ALA A 166 -4.14 1.74 15.88
C ALA A 166 -2.87 0.98 15.54
N ALA A 167 -2.91 -0.33 15.77
CA ALA A 167 -1.97 -1.26 15.18
C ALA A 167 -2.70 -2.52 14.72
N ARG A 168 -2.13 -3.21 13.74
CA ARG A 168 -2.56 -4.55 13.35
C ARG A 168 -1.45 -5.34 12.69
N VAL A 169 -1.52 -6.65 12.86
CA VAL A 169 -0.78 -7.63 12.07
C VAL A 169 -1.77 -8.68 11.59
N ASP A 170 -1.82 -8.91 10.28
CA ASP A 170 -2.60 -9.95 9.65
C ASP A 170 -1.67 -10.97 8.97
N VAL A 171 -2.05 -12.24 9.01
CA VAL A 171 -1.42 -13.32 8.23
C VAL A 171 -2.49 -14.13 7.50
N GLY A 172 -2.16 -14.84 6.44
CA GLY A 172 -3.07 -15.83 5.86
C GLY A 172 -2.78 -16.18 4.42
N PRO A 173 -3.57 -17.09 3.83
CA PRO A 173 -3.42 -17.48 2.45
C PRO A 173 -3.76 -16.32 1.49
N ARG A 174 -3.05 -16.30 0.36
CA ARG A 174 -3.26 -15.39 -0.77
C ARG A 174 -3.38 -16.21 -2.06
N LEU A 175 -4.37 -15.86 -2.87
CA LEU A 175 -4.48 -16.27 -4.26
C LEU A 175 -4.31 -15.04 -5.16
N THR A 176 -3.36 -15.06 -6.07
CA THR A 176 -3.06 -13.94 -6.98
C THR A 176 -3.26 -14.38 -8.43
N LEU A 177 -4.05 -13.63 -9.20
CA LEU A 177 -4.10 -13.71 -10.64
C LEU A 177 -3.32 -12.54 -11.23
N ARG A 178 -2.19 -12.83 -11.89
CA ARG A 178 -1.40 -11.86 -12.67
C ARG A 178 -2.05 -11.62 -14.03
N LEU A 179 -2.12 -10.36 -14.43
CA LEU A 179 -2.71 -9.87 -15.68
C LEU A 179 -1.63 -9.09 -16.45
N PRO A 180 -0.68 -9.79 -17.10
CA PRO A 180 0.49 -9.15 -17.72
C PRO A 180 0.10 -8.17 -18.84
N ASP A 181 -1.04 -8.41 -19.50
CA ASP A 181 -1.52 -7.59 -20.63
C ASP A 181 -2.32 -6.34 -20.19
N VAL A 182 -2.46 -6.11 -18.88
CA VAL A 182 -3.14 -4.92 -18.32
C VAL A 182 -2.09 -3.93 -17.84
N GLY A 183 -1.92 -2.83 -18.59
CA GLY A 183 -0.90 -1.83 -18.31
C GLY A 183 0.52 -2.42 -18.43
N GLN A 184 1.37 -2.16 -17.44
CA GLN A 184 2.71 -2.72 -17.28
C GLN A 184 2.75 -3.90 -16.29
N GLY A 185 1.58 -4.43 -15.92
CA GLY A 185 1.46 -5.53 -14.96
C GLY A 185 0.29 -5.33 -14.00
N GLY A 186 -0.88 -5.86 -14.37
CA GLY A 186 -2.04 -5.92 -13.51
C GLY A 186 -2.03 -7.13 -12.59
N ARG A 187 -2.75 -7.04 -11.46
CA ARG A 187 -3.05 -8.20 -10.61
C ARG A 187 -4.38 -8.07 -9.90
N ILE A 188 -4.99 -9.23 -9.66
CA ILE A 188 -6.10 -9.40 -8.73
C ILE A 188 -5.61 -10.34 -7.63
N ALA A 189 -5.78 -9.97 -6.37
CA ALA A 189 -5.39 -10.80 -5.23
C ALA A 189 -6.55 -10.96 -4.26
N LEU A 190 -6.80 -12.20 -3.85
CA LEU A 190 -7.77 -12.56 -2.83
C LEU A 190 -7.03 -13.11 -1.61
N ASP A 191 -7.22 -12.47 -0.47
CA ASP A 191 -6.53 -12.74 0.78
C ASP A 191 -7.52 -13.15 1.86
N TRP A 192 -7.18 -14.16 2.66
CA TRP A 192 -7.73 -14.27 4.01
C TRP A 192 -6.83 -13.51 4.96
N ARG A 193 -7.37 -12.48 5.62
CA ARG A 193 -6.64 -11.65 6.57
C ARG A 193 -6.94 -12.13 7.98
N GLN A 194 -6.18 -13.07 8.51
CA GLN A 194 -6.27 -13.45 9.93
C GLN A 194 -5.54 -12.43 10.78
N ARG A 195 -6.26 -11.62 11.55
CA ARG A 195 -5.63 -10.71 12.53
C ARG A 195 -5.04 -11.54 13.67
N VAL A 196 -3.75 -11.40 13.90
CA VAL A 196 -2.99 -12.10 14.96
C VAL A 196 -2.47 -11.16 16.05
N ALA A 197 -2.37 -9.86 15.76
CA ALA A 197 -2.01 -8.84 16.75
C ALA A 197 -2.67 -7.50 16.41
N GLY A 198 -2.79 -6.65 17.44
CA GLY A 198 -3.41 -5.33 17.34
C GLY A 198 -4.93 -5.34 17.38
N ASP A 199 -5.50 -4.15 17.43
CA ASP A 199 -6.92 -3.90 17.72
C ASP A 199 -7.65 -3.19 16.57
N ALA A 200 -6.92 -2.71 15.55
CA ALA A 200 -7.51 -1.97 14.45
C ALA A 200 -8.56 -2.78 13.69
N ARG A 201 -9.71 -2.17 13.44
CA ARG A 201 -10.79 -2.74 12.61
C ARG A 201 -10.42 -2.60 11.12
N PRO A 202 -10.91 -3.50 10.24
CA PRO A 202 -11.78 -4.65 10.51
C PRO A 202 -11.06 -5.81 11.20
N THR A 203 -11.84 -6.74 11.76
CA THR A 203 -11.34 -8.02 12.30
C THR A 203 -10.82 -8.93 11.18
N SER A 204 -10.72 -10.23 11.43
CA SER A 204 -10.35 -11.19 10.38
C SER A 204 -11.45 -11.29 9.32
N GLY A 205 -11.04 -11.50 8.06
CA GLY A 205 -11.98 -11.60 6.95
C GLY A 205 -11.30 -11.65 5.59
N LEU A 206 -12.12 -11.76 4.54
CA LEU A 206 -11.65 -11.73 3.15
C LEU A 206 -11.24 -10.31 2.75
N ALA A 207 -10.21 -10.22 1.92
CA ALA A 207 -9.83 -8.98 1.26
C ALA A 207 -9.52 -9.21 -0.22
N LEU A 208 -9.97 -8.29 -1.07
CA LEU A 208 -9.75 -8.31 -2.50
C LEU A 208 -8.95 -7.08 -2.90
N THR A 209 -7.84 -7.28 -3.59
CA THR A 209 -7.01 -6.21 -4.16
C THR A 209 -7.04 -6.29 -5.68
N LEU A 210 -7.26 -5.16 -6.34
CA LEU A 210 -7.00 -4.97 -7.76
C LEU A 210 -5.91 -3.91 -7.86
N ALA A 211 -4.86 -4.15 -8.62
CA ALA A 211 -3.78 -3.18 -8.81
C ALA A 211 -3.21 -3.27 -10.22
N ALA A 212 -2.77 -2.13 -10.76
CA ALA A 212 -2.10 -2.05 -12.05
C ALA A 212 -1.13 -0.86 -12.08
N ASP A 213 -0.06 -1.03 -12.84
CA ASP A 213 0.96 -0.01 -13.10
C ASP A 213 0.96 0.36 -14.60
N PHE A 214 1.38 1.59 -14.95
CA PHE A 214 1.35 2.16 -16.30
C PHE A 214 2.59 3.00 -16.59
#